data_AF-W0RDS9-F1
#
_entry.id   AF-W0RDS9-F1
#
_cell.length_a   1.000
_cell.length_b   1.000
_cell.length_c   1.000
_cell.angle_alpha   90.00
_cell.angle_beta   90.00
_cell.angle_gamma   90.00
#
_symmetry.space_group_name_H-M   'P 1'
#
loop_
_entity.id
_entity.type
_entity.pdbx_description
1 polymer ?
#
loop_
_entity_poly.entity_id
_entity_poly.type
_entity_poly.pdbx_seq_one_letter_code
_entity_poly.pdbx_strand_id
1 'polypeptide(L)'
;MHTPPAVPTIADVERELLAEFGPYHIGPIYYASADDAARARRLEAERRVAHAARVAAYLASHPRDCVWCGAPIGAAPFTMVGLEPMHVGRCQDQFHALAYGNDGDEHGVDALELEAA
;
A
#
# COMPACT_ATOMS: atom_id res chain seq x y z
N MET A 1 -6.58 -17.52 15.62
CA MET A 1 -5.28 -17.47 14.93
C MET A 1 -5.55 -17.13 13.47
N HIS A 2 -5.21 -15.92 13.02
CA HIS A 2 -5.33 -15.58 11.60
C HIS A 2 -4.05 -16.01 10.88
N THR A 3 -4.19 -16.82 9.84
CA THR A 3 -3.09 -17.21 8.96
C THR A 3 -2.50 -15.94 8.31
N PRO A 4 -1.18 -15.72 8.35
CA PRO A 4 -0.57 -14.62 7.63
C PRO A 4 -0.83 -14.76 6.13
N PRO A 5 -0.96 -13.65 5.38
CA PRO A 5 -1.17 -13.72 3.93
C PRO A 5 0.02 -14.44 3.27
N ALA A 6 -0.29 -15.26 2.26
CA ALA A 6 0.75 -15.95 1.49
C ALA A 6 1.58 -14.92 0.71
N VAL A 7 2.91 -15.05 0.78
CA VAL A 7 3.83 -14.20 0.02
C VAL A 7 3.92 -14.77 -1.41
N PRO A 8 3.63 -13.98 -2.46
CA PRO A 8 3.73 -14.45 -3.83
C PRO A 8 5.19 -14.68 -4.22
N THR A 9 5.43 -15.51 -5.25
CA THR A 9 6.79 -15.66 -5.79
C THR A 9 7.13 -14.50 -6.73
N ILE A 10 8.43 -14.26 -6.95
CA ILE A 10 8.88 -13.23 -7.91
C ILE A 10 8.30 -13.52 -9.31
N ALA A 11 8.28 -14.79 -9.73
CA ALA A 11 7.76 -15.18 -11.04
C ALA A 11 6.25 -14.97 -11.19
N ASP A 12 5.48 -15.04 -10.09
CA ASP A 12 4.05 -14.71 -10.12
C ASP A 12 3.85 -13.22 -10.30
N VAL A 13 4.58 -12.40 -9.53
CA VAL A 13 4.51 -10.93 -9.65
C VAL A 13 5.02 -10.44 -11.01
N GLU A 14 6.09 -11.02 -11.57
CA GLU A 14 6.57 -10.68 -12.91
C GLU A 14 5.51 -10.97 -13.99
N ARG A 15 4.74 -12.05 -13.83
CA ARG A 15 3.66 -12.43 -14.75
C ARG A 15 2.49 -11.46 -14.67
N GLU A 16 2.13 -11.04 -13.46
CA GLU A 16 1.11 -10.01 -13.23
C GLU A 16 1.54 -8.67 -13.84
N LEU A 17 2.77 -8.22 -13.58
CA LEU A 17 3.32 -6.99 -14.17
C LEU A 17 3.33 -7.03 -15.70
N LEU A 18 3.68 -8.18 -16.29
CA LEU A 18 3.65 -8.37 -17.74
C LEU A 18 2.22 -8.35 -18.29
N ALA A 19 1.25 -8.91 -17.57
CA ALA A 19 -0.15 -8.88 -17.99
C ALA A 19 -0.77 -7.48 -17.87
N GLU A 20 -0.39 -6.71 -16.84
CA GLU A 20 -0.91 -5.37 -16.57
C GLU A 20 -0.32 -4.31 -17.51
N PHE A 21 1.01 -4.28 -17.66
CA PHE A 21 1.72 -3.20 -18.37
C PHE A 21 2.27 -3.62 -19.74
N GLY A 22 2.30 -4.93 -20.02
CA GLY A 22 2.90 -5.45 -21.24
C GLY A 22 4.42 -5.57 -21.18
N PRO A 23 5.07 -5.88 -22.32
CA PRO A 23 6.49 -6.25 -22.34
C PRO A 23 7.45 -5.08 -22.12
N TYR A 24 7.06 -3.84 -22.45
CA TYR A 24 7.96 -2.68 -22.47
C TYR A 24 7.64 -1.59 -21.42
N HIS A 25 6.64 -1.80 -20.55
CA HIS A 25 6.27 -0.83 -19.53
C HIS A 25 6.32 -1.43 -18.13
N ILE A 26 6.65 -0.59 -17.14
CA ILE A 26 6.48 -0.85 -15.71
C ILE A 26 5.85 0.40 -15.09
N GLY A 27 4.55 0.35 -14.80
CA GLY A 27 3.79 1.54 -14.42
C GLY A 27 3.78 2.59 -15.55
N PRO A 28 4.06 3.88 -15.26
CA PRO A 28 4.08 4.93 -16.27
C PRO A 28 5.39 4.98 -17.11
N ILE A 29 6.36 4.10 -16.83
CA ILE A 29 7.69 4.15 -17.44
C ILE A 29 7.74 3.22 -18.66
N TYR A 30 8.13 3.77 -19.81
CA TYR A 30 8.45 3.02 -21.03
C TYR A 30 9.95 2.73 -21.13
N TYR A 31 10.27 1.51 -21.58
CA TYR A 31 11.64 1.07 -21.86
C TYR A 31 11.79 0.74 -23.34
N ALA A 32 12.75 1.37 -24.01
CA ALA A 32 13.02 1.11 -25.44
C ALA A 32 13.71 -0.24 -25.70
N SER A 33 14.30 -0.85 -24.67
CA SER A 33 14.97 -2.15 -24.74
C SER A 33 14.15 -3.20 -23.99
N ALA A 34 13.95 -4.36 -24.62
CA ALA A 34 13.25 -5.49 -24.01
C ALA A 34 14.02 -6.02 -22.78
N ASP A 35 15.35 -6.03 -22.85
CA ASP A 35 16.21 -6.49 -21.75
C ASP A 35 16.13 -5.51 -20.56
N ASP A 36 16.07 -4.21 -20.84
CA ASP A 36 15.95 -3.20 -19.79
C ASP A 36 14.58 -3.28 -19.11
N ALA A 37 13.52 -3.45 -19.91
CA ALA A 37 12.17 -3.68 -19.41
C ALA A 37 12.09 -4.94 -18.55
N ALA A 38 12.72 -6.04 -18.98
CA ALA A 38 12.78 -7.29 -18.22
C ALA A 38 13.53 -7.12 -16.89
N ARG A 39 14.69 -6.45 -16.89
CA ARG A 39 15.43 -6.16 -15.65
C ARG A 39 14.63 -5.26 -14.70
N ALA A 40 13.97 -4.22 -15.22
CA ALA A 40 13.12 -3.35 -14.42
C ALA A 40 11.94 -4.10 -13.80
N ARG A 41 11.28 -4.97 -14.58
CA ARG A 41 10.20 -5.85 -14.11
C ARG A 41 10.66 -6.74 -12.97
N ARG A 42 11.84 -7.35 -13.13
CA ARG A 42 12.42 -8.21 -12.10
C ARG A 42 12.67 -7.46 -10.80
N LEU A 43 13.26 -6.27 -10.88
CA LEU A 43 13.52 -5.42 -9.71
C LEU A 43 12.22 -4.98 -9.02
N GLU A 44 11.19 -4.63 -9.78
CA GLU A 44 9.89 -4.27 -9.21
C GLU A 44 9.21 -5.47 -8.54
N ALA A 45 9.27 -6.65 -9.17
CA ALA A 45 8.75 -7.88 -8.60
C ALA A 45 9.47 -8.25 -7.28
N GLU A 46 10.80 -8.14 -7.23
CA GLU A 46 11.58 -8.34 -6.01
C GLU A 46 11.17 -7.37 -4.89
N ARG A 47 10.94 -6.08 -5.22
CA ARG A 47 10.47 -5.07 -4.25
C ARG A 47 9.08 -5.43 -3.69
N ARG A 48 8.14 -5.82 -4.56
CA ARG A 48 6.78 -6.20 -4.15
C ARG A 48 6.76 -7.46 -3.28
N VAL A 49 7.54 -8.48 -3.65
CA VAL A 49 7.69 -9.71 -2.83
C VAL A 49 8.32 -9.39 -1.48
N ALA A 50 9.38 -8.58 -1.44
CA ALA A 50 10.01 -8.17 -0.19
C ALA A 50 9.06 -7.34 0.70
N HIS A 51 8.24 -6.48 0.11
CA HIS A 51 7.20 -5.75 0.83
C HIS A 51 6.14 -6.70 1.39
N ALA A 52 5.59 -7.60 0.58
CA ALA A 52 4.61 -8.60 1.01
C ALA A 52 5.15 -9.48 2.15
N ALA A 53 6.42 -9.89 2.08
CA ALA A 53 7.07 -10.66 3.15
C ALA A 53 7.16 -9.86 4.46
N ARG A 54 7.55 -8.57 4.40
CA ARG A 54 7.58 -7.69 5.59
C ARG A 54 6.19 -7.51 6.19
N VAL A 55 5.18 -7.29 5.37
CA VAL A 55 3.78 -7.17 5.82
C VAL A 55 3.30 -8.48 6.45
N ALA A 56 3.54 -9.63 5.82
CA ALA A 56 3.17 -10.92 6.37
C ALA A 56 3.85 -11.21 7.73
N ALA A 57 5.14 -10.88 7.86
CA ALA A 57 5.88 -11.02 9.11
C ALA A 57 5.36 -10.09 10.22
N TYR A 58 5.03 -8.84 9.87
CA TYR A 58 4.45 -7.88 10.81
C TYR A 58 3.10 -8.40 11.34
N LEU A 59 2.20 -8.80 10.44
CA LEU A 59 0.86 -9.30 10.79
C LEU A 59 0.87 -10.62 11.57
N ALA A 60 1.95 -11.39 11.50
CA ALA A 60 2.12 -12.60 12.29
C ALA A 60 2.52 -12.31 13.75
N SER A 61 3.12 -11.15 14.02
CA SER A 61 3.74 -10.82 15.32
C SER A 61 3.07 -9.64 16.05
N HIS A 62 2.21 -8.87 15.39
CA HIS A 62 1.60 -7.67 15.95
C HIS A 62 0.06 -7.77 16.03
N PRO A 63 -0.55 -7.22 17.10
CA PRO A 63 -1.99 -6.98 17.11
C PRO A 63 -2.32 -6.05 15.94
N ARG A 64 -3.39 -6.37 15.23
CA ARG A 64 -3.81 -5.59 14.06
C ARG A 64 -4.60 -4.38 14.53
N ASP A 65 -4.04 -3.47 15.30
CA ASP A 65 -4.77 -2.25 15.69
C ASP A 65 -4.52 -1.15 14.67
N CYS A 66 -5.55 -0.41 14.31
CA CYS A 66 -5.42 0.70 13.38
C CYS A 66 -4.54 1.78 13.99
N VAL A 67 -3.46 2.14 13.32
CA VAL A 67 -2.50 3.15 13.81
C VAL A 67 -3.13 4.53 14.00
N TRP A 68 -4.21 4.81 13.26
CA TRP A 68 -4.88 6.11 13.30
C TRP A 68 -5.89 6.22 14.46
N CYS A 69 -6.73 5.20 14.66
CA CYS A 69 -7.84 5.26 15.63
C CYS A 69 -7.70 4.29 16.81
N GLY A 70 -6.67 3.44 16.83
CA GLY A 70 -6.41 2.45 17.88
C GLY A 70 -7.37 1.27 17.93
N ALA A 71 -8.37 1.21 17.05
CA ALA A 71 -9.35 0.11 17.05
C ALA A 71 -8.85 -1.11 16.26
N PRO A 72 -9.26 -2.33 16.64
CA PRO A 72 -8.81 -3.54 15.97
C PRO A 72 -9.27 -3.62 14.50
N ILE A 73 -8.31 -3.90 13.64
CA ILE A 73 -8.44 -4.32 12.25
C ILE A 73 -8.66 -5.83 12.27
N GLY A 74 -9.94 -6.21 12.20
CA GLY A 74 -10.35 -7.61 12.09
C GLY A 74 -9.99 -8.21 10.71
N ALA A 75 -10.96 -8.89 10.11
CA ALA A 75 -10.81 -9.45 8.75
C ALA A 75 -11.06 -8.42 7.62
N ALA A 76 -11.40 -7.18 7.97
CA ALA A 76 -11.70 -6.13 7.01
C ALA A 76 -10.43 -5.73 6.21
N PRO A 77 -10.58 -5.23 4.96
CA PRO A 77 -9.47 -4.68 4.21
C PRO A 77 -8.83 -3.52 4.96
N PHE A 78 -7.50 -3.51 4.99
CA PHE A 78 -6.68 -2.48 5.61
C PHE A 78 -5.57 -2.07 4.63
N THR A 79 -5.06 -0.85 4.82
CA THR A 79 -3.87 -0.36 4.14
C THR A 79 -2.70 -0.31 5.13
N MET A 80 -1.47 -0.21 4.63
CA MET A 80 -0.27 -0.08 5.45
C MET A 80 0.35 1.30 5.23
N VAL A 81 0.58 2.04 6.32
CA VAL A 81 1.31 3.32 6.32
C VAL A 81 2.55 3.14 7.18
N GLY A 82 3.74 3.26 6.58
CA GLY A 82 4.99 3.14 7.34
C GLY A 82 5.20 1.78 8.04
N LEU A 83 4.56 0.70 7.55
CA LEU A 83 4.48 -0.63 8.19
C LEU A 83 3.47 -0.76 9.34
N GLU A 84 2.64 0.24 9.57
CA GLU A 84 1.54 0.15 10.54
C GLU A 84 0.19 0.03 9.79
N PRO A 85 -0.72 -0.84 10.25
CA PRO A 85 -1.97 -1.10 9.55
C PRO A 85 -3.00 0.00 9.87
N MET A 86 -3.86 0.31 8.90
CA MET A 86 -4.88 1.36 9.02
C MET A 86 -6.16 0.93 8.31
N HIS A 87 -7.33 1.27 8.87
CA HIS A 87 -8.61 1.01 8.21
C HIS A 87 -8.71 1.75 6.87
N VAL A 88 -9.11 1.04 5.82
CA VAL A 88 -9.48 1.64 4.53
C VAL A 88 -10.76 2.47 4.70
N GLY A 89 -10.88 3.57 3.96
CA GLY A 89 -11.96 4.54 4.09
C GLY A 89 -11.61 5.59 5.13
N ARG A 90 -12.49 5.81 6.12
CA ARG A 90 -12.40 6.98 7.03
C ARG A 90 -11.01 7.27 7.61
N CYS A 91 -10.30 6.28 8.16
CA CYS A 91 -8.98 6.52 8.75
C CYS A 91 -7.93 6.86 7.68
N GLN A 92 -7.95 6.15 6.56
CA GLN A 92 -7.07 6.42 5.42
C GLN A 92 -7.34 7.80 4.80
N ASP A 93 -8.60 8.17 4.62
CA ASP A 93 -8.98 9.44 4.03
C ASP A 93 -8.55 10.61 4.92
N GLN A 94 -8.72 10.49 6.23
CA GLN A 94 -8.24 11.48 7.20
C GLN A 94 -6.72 11.58 7.22
N PHE A 95 -6.01 10.45 7.18
CA PHE A 95 -4.55 10.46 7.08
C PHE A 95 -4.08 11.13 5.78
N HIS A 96 -4.69 10.81 4.64
CA HIS A 96 -4.35 11.43 3.35
C HIS A 96 -4.63 12.93 3.34
N ALA A 97 -5.78 13.37 3.89
CA ALA A 97 -6.10 14.78 4.00
C ALA A 97 -5.08 15.52 4.88
N LEU A 98 -4.63 14.93 5.98
CA LEU A 98 -3.59 15.53 6.82
C LEU A 98 -2.21 15.54 6.12
N ALA A 99 -1.84 14.43 5.48
CA ALA A 99 -0.51 14.24 4.91
C ALA A 99 -0.30 14.99 3.59
N TYR A 100 -1.35 15.18 2.79
CA TYR A 100 -1.29 15.71 1.42
C TYR A 100 -2.29 16.84 1.14
N GLY A 101 -3.25 17.10 2.03
CA GLY A 101 -4.30 18.12 1.83
C GLY A 101 -3.84 19.56 2.04
N ASN A 102 -2.58 19.80 2.44
CA ASN A 102 -2.03 21.15 2.60
C ASN A 102 -1.24 21.64 1.38
N ASP A 103 -1.14 20.85 0.30
CA ASP A 103 -0.32 21.21 -0.87
C ASP A 103 -1.03 22.18 -1.84
N GLY A 104 -2.18 22.78 -1.49
CA GLY A 104 -2.84 23.68 -2.45
C GLY A 104 -4.10 24.47 -2.07
N ASP A 105 -4.37 24.85 -0.83
CA ASP A 105 -5.51 25.76 -0.54
C ASP A 105 -5.13 26.93 0.38
N GLU A 106 -4.68 28.01 -0.26
CA GLU A 106 -4.99 29.38 0.15
C GLU A 106 -6.50 29.60 0.05
N HIS A 107 -7.21 29.13 1.09
CA HIS A 107 -8.64 29.28 1.43
C HIS A 107 -9.49 27.99 1.42
N GLY A 108 -9.48 27.31 2.57
CA GLY A 108 -10.73 26.90 3.22
C GLY A 108 -11.16 25.44 3.09
N VAL A 109 -11.10 24.71 4.20
CA VAL A 109 -12.30 24.14 4.82
C VAL A 109 -12.05 23.92 6.31
N ASP A 110 -12.85 24.62 7.12
CA ASP A 110 -13.16 24.25 8.49
C ASP A 110 -13.72 22.82 8.50
N ALA A 111 -12.89 21.84 8.82
CA ALA A 111 -13.32 20.46 9.10
C ALA A 111 -12.82 20.00 10.48
N LEU A 112 -12.76 20.94 11.42
CA LEU A 112 -12.65 20.70 12.85
C LEU A 112 -13.88 21.31 13.56
N GLU A 113 -15.09 20.95 13.10
CA GLU A 113 -16.22 20.92 14.02
C GLU A 113 -16.06 19.70 14.92
N LEU A 114 -15.25 19.95 15.94
CA LEU A 114 -15.14 19.19 17.16
C LEU A 114 -16.40 19.50 18.01
N GLU A 115 -17.56 18.97 17.61
CA GLU A 115 -18.79 18.95 18.41
C GLU A 115 -19.45 17.58 18.19
N ALA A 116 -19.93 16.82 19.16
CA ALA A 116 -19.99 16.93 20.61
C ALA A 116 -20.48 15.57 21.15
N ALA A 117 -20.24 15.33 22.44
CA ALA A 117 -20.90 14.35 23.34
C ALA A 117 -20.51 12.86 23.26
#